data_AF-A0A496P3K0-F1
#
_entry.id   AF-A0A496P3K0-F1
#
_cell.length_a   1.000
_cell.length_b   1.000
_cell.length_c   1.000
_cell.angle_alpha   90.00
_cell.angle_beta   90.00
_cell.angle_gamma   90.00
#
_symmetry.space_group_name_H-M   'P 1'
#
loop_
_entity.id
_entity.type
_entity.pdbx_description
1 polymer ?
#
loop_
_entity_poly.entity_id
_entity_poly.type
_entity_poly.pdbx_seq_one_letter_code
_entity_poly.pdbx_strand_id
1 'polypeptide(L)'
;MNKEVSETNTITNKPKWIRVKLPTGKNYRELRSLVDKYKLNTICQSGSCPNMGDCWGEGTATFMILGNICTRSCGFCGVKTGKPL
;
A
#
# COMPACT_ATOMS: atom_id res chain seq x y z
N MET A 1 8.14 -29.77 34.74
CA MET A 1 8.59 -28.37 34.69
C MET A 1 8.67 -27.98 33.23
N ASN A 2 7.55 -27.49 32.69
CA ASN A 2 7.46 -27.14 31.27
C ASN A 2 8.09 -25.76 31.09
N LYS A 3 9.08 -25.63 30.22
CA LYS A 3 9.42 -24.35 29.62
C LYS A 3 9.24 -24.46 28.11
N GLU A 4 8.29 -23.67 27.66
CA GLU A 4 7.79 -23.45 26.32
C GLU A 4 8.94 -23.15 25.35
N VAL A 5 8.94 -23.86 24.22
CA VAL A 5 9.79 -23.54 23.07
C VAL A 5 9.10 -22.41 22.32
N SER A 6 9.71 -21.23 22.33
CA SER A 6 9.28 -20.03 21.61
C SER A 6 9.19 -20.29 20.11
N GLU A 7 7.99 -20.16 19.54
CA GLU A 7 7.74 -20.19 18.09
C GLU A 7 8.50 -19.04 17.41
N THR A 8 9.58 -19.37 16.71
CA THR A 8 10.27 -18.43 15.84
C THR A 8 9.42 -18.25 14.57
N ASN A 9 8.69 -17.13 14.48
CA ASN A 9 8.00 -16.72 13.27
C ASN A 9 9.03 -16.47 12.16
N THR A 10 9.36 -17.51 11.39
CA THR A 10 10.25 -17.40 10.24
C THR A 10 9.52 -16.61 9.15
N ILE A 11 9.97 -15.37 8.90
CA ILE A 11 9.45 -14.56 7.80
C ILE A 11 9.72 -15.32 6.50
N THR A 12 8.70 -15.95 5.94
CA THR A 12 8.82 -16.64 4.66
C THR A 12 8.96 -15.59 3.57
N ASN A 13 10.12 -15.56 2.92
CA ASN A 13 10.37 -14.61 1.85
C ASN A 13 9.36 -14.79 0.71
N LYS A 14 8.86 -13.67 0.17
CA LYS A 14 8.01 -13.71 -1.02
C LYS A 14 8.76 -14.37 -2.18
N PRO A 15 8.09 -15.23 -2.98
CA PRO A 15 8.67 -15.83 -4.18
C PRO A 15 9.28 -14.78 -5.12
N LYS A 16 10.30 -15.17 -5.89
CA LYS A 16 10.99 -14.22 -6.79
C LYS A 16 10.05 -13.62 -7.85
N TRP A 17 9.06 -14.39 -8.33
CA TRP A 17 8.17 -13.99 -9.44
C TRP A 17 7.15 -12.90 -9.10
N ILE A 18 6.84 -12.66 -7.82
CA ILE A 18 5.85 -11.63 -7.41
C ILE A 18 6.49 -10.27 -7.09
N ARG A 19 7.79 -10.12 -7.30
CA ARG A 19 8.53 -8.89 -6.98
C ARG A 19 8.41 -7.89 -8.13
N VAL A 20 8.13 -6.64 -7.78
CA VAL A 20 8.03 -5.52 -8.71
C VAL A 20 9.34 -4.73 -8.77
N LYS A 21 9.55 -4.00 -9.87
CA LYS A 21 10.68 -3.09 -10.02
C LYS A 21 10.40 -1.78 -9.28
N LEU A 22 11.46 -1.08 -8.88
CA LEU A 22 11.32 0.25 -8.29
C LEU A 22 10.89 1.26 -9.36
N PRO A 23 9.89 2.12 -9.09
CA PRO A 23 9.41 3.10 -10.05
C PRO A 23 10.44 4.20 -10.28
N THR A 24 10.75 4.48 -11.55
CA THR A 24 11.77 5.48 -11.95
C THR A 24 11.31 6.46 -13.03
N GLY A 25 10.06 6.37 -13.50
CA GLY A 25 9.52 7.19 -14.60
C GLY A 25 9.09 8.62 -14.23
N LYS A 26 9.08 9.51 -15.23
CA LYS A 26 8.61 10.91 -15.10
C LYS A 26 7.13 10.98 -14.70
N ASN A 27 6.27 10.20 -15.37
CA ASN A 27 4.83 10.18 -15.09
C ASN A 27 4.51 9.77 -13.66
N TYR A 28 5.20 8.75 -13.12
CA TYR A 28 5.07 8.36 -11.72
C TYR A 28 5.39 9.54 -10.78
N ARG A 29 6.45 10.29 -11.05
CA ARG A 29 6.84 11.45 -10.24
C ARG A 29 5.81 12.58 -10.35
N GLU A 30 5.33 12.89 -11.54
CA GLU A 30 4.29 13.89 -11.75
C GLU A 30 2.99 13.52 -11.01
N LEU A 31 2.50 12.29 -11.17
CA LEU A 31 1.29 11.83 -10.50
C LEU A 31 1.47 11.86 -8.97
N ARG A 32 2.63 11.43 -8.47
CA ARG A 32 2.98 11.52 -7.06
C ARG A 32 2.95 12.95 -6.55
N SER A 33 3.59 13.87 -7.28
CA SER A 33 3.58 15.29 -6.93
C SER A 33 2.18 15.88 -6.94
N LEU A 34 1.30 15.47 -7.85
CA LEU A 34 -0.10 15.92 -7.87
C LEU A 34 -0.87 15.40 -6.66
N VAL A 35 -0.78 14.11 -6.36
CA VAL A 35 -1.44 13.50 -5.20
C VAL A 35 -0.99 14.19 -3.90
N ASP A 36 0.31 14.41 -3.74
CA ASP A 36 0.87 15.08 -2.57
C ASP A 36 0.46 16.58 -2.50
N LYS A 37 0.53 17.30 -3.62
CA LYS A 37 0.17 18.72 -3.72
C LYS A 37 -1.29 18.98 -3.35
N TYR A 38 -2.20 18.14 -3.83
CA TYR A 38 -3.64 18.29 -3.61
C TYR A 38 -4.14 17.51 -2.39
N LYS A 39 -3.23 16.89 -1.61
CA LYS A 39 -3.56 16.10 -0.41
C LYS A 39 -4.63 15.03 -0.69
N LEU A 40 -4.52 14.38 -1.85
CA LEU A 40 -5.48 13.37 -2.29
C LEU A 40 -5.14 12.02 -1.66
N ASN A 41 -6.16 11.22 -1.40
CA ASN A 41 -5.98 9.84 -0.96
C ASN A 41 -6.16 8.90 -2.14
N THR A 42 -5.28 7.90 -2.27
CA THR A 42 -5.37 6.88 -3.30
C THR A 42 -5.29 5.50 -2.68
N ILE A 43 -6.03 4.54 -3.22
CA ILE A 43 -5.89 3.14 -2.77
C ILE A 43 -4.52 2.57 -3.13
N CYS A 44 -3.85 3.14 -4.14
CA CYS A 44 -2.49 2.81 -4.53
C CYS A 44 -1.53 2.96 -3.34
N GLN A 45 -1.62 4.08 -2.61
CA GLN A 45 -0.80 4.36 -1.43
C GLN A 45 -1.38 3.71 -0.16
N SER A 46 -2.67 3.97 0.14
CA SER A 46 -3.29 3.51 1.39
C SER A 46 -3.37 1.99 1.50
N GLY A 47 -3.46 1.29 0.37
CA GLY A 47 -3.46 -0.17 0.29
C GLY A 47 -2.07 -0.80 0.10
N SER A 48 -0.99 0.00 0.01
CA SER A 48 0.36 -0.49 -0.31
C SER A 48 0.42 -1.34 -1.58
N CYS A 49 -0.25 -0.88 -2.64
CA CYS A 49 -0.39 -1.64 -3.88
C CYS A 49 0.99 -1.85 -4.55
N PRO A 50 1.38 -3.10 -4.88
CA PRO A 50 2.66 -3.37 -5.52
C PRO A 50 2.75 -2.77 -6.94
N ASN A 51 1.62 -2.56 -7.60
CA ASN A 51 1.56 -2.04 -8.98
C ASN A 51 1.51 -0.51 -9.05
N MET A 52 1.63 0.20 -7.92
CA MET A 52 1.56 1.67 -7.89
C MET A 52 2.54 2.32 -8.86
N GLY A 53 3.75 1.75 -9.00
CA GLY A 53 4.76 2.23 -9.93
C GLY A 53 4.33 2.19 -11.39
N ASP A 54 3.80 1.04 -11.81
CA ASP A 54 3.38 0.81 -13.19
C ASP A 54 2.11 1.60 -13.52
N CYS A 55 1.08 1.53 -12.67
CA CYS A 55 -0.18 2.25 -12.90
C CYS A 55 0.03 3.76 -12.99
N TRP A 56 0.83 4.35 -12.08
CA TRP A 56 1.12 5.79 -12.11
C TRP A 56 2.08 6.15 -13.24
N GLY A 57 2.95 5.23 -13.66
CA GLY A 57 3.76 5.36 -14.87
C GLY A 57 2.89 5.55 -16.12
N GLU A 58 1.77 4.85 -16.18
CA GLU A 58 0.74 5.00 -17.22
C GLU A 58 -0.25 6.15 -16.96
N GLY A 59 0.02 7.01 -15.96
CA GLY A 59 -0.86 8.15 -15.64
C GLY A 59 -2.19 7.78 -14.97
N THR A 60 -2.31 6.55 -14.44
CA THR A 60 -3.55 6.02 -13.87
C THR A 60 -3.48 5.92 -12.34
N ALA A 61 -4.50 6.43 -11.63
CA ALA A 61 -4.68 6.22 -10.20
C ALA A 61 -6.16 6.02 -9.83
N THR A 62 -6.38 5.30 -8.73
CA THR A 62 -7.71 5.10 -8.14
C THR A 62 -7.80 5.88 -6.83
N PHE A 63 -8.68 6.88 -6.81
CA PHE A 63 -8.85 7.78 -5.68
C PHE A 63 -9.75 7.20 -4.59
N MET A 64 -9.50 7.64 -3.36
CA MET A 64 -10.34 7.41 -2.19
C MET A 64 -10.93 8.76 -1.76
N ILE A 65 -12.25 8.88 -1.78
CA ILE A 65 -12.93 10.17 -1.60
C ILE A 65 -13.23 10.53 -0.14
N LEU A 66 -13.36 9.55 0.76
CA LEU A 66 -13.73 9.74 2.17
C LEU A 66 -12.53 9.66 3.13
N GLY A 67 -11.33 9.99 2.64
CA GLY A 67 -10.09 9.88 3.41
C GLY A 67 -9.40 8.53 3.26
N ASN A 68 -8.41 8.29 4.15
CA ASN A 68 -7.55 7.11 4.16
C ASN A 68 -7.76 6.20 5.38
N ILE A 69 -8.80 6.46 6.18
CA ILE A 69 -9.17 5.65 7.35
C ILE A 69 -10.48 4.93 7.04
N CYS A 70 -10.48 3.61 7.20
CA CYS A 70 -11.70 2.80 7.10
C CYS A 70 -12.22 2.49 8.50
N THR A 71 -13.54 2.57 8.69
CA THR A 71 -14.20 2.15 9.95
C THR A 71 -14.43 0.64 10.02
N ARG A 72 -14.20 -0.08 8.92
CA ARG A 72 -14.27 -1.54 8.83
C ARG A 72 -12.88 -2.17 8.93
N SER A 73 -12.83 -3.44 9.33
CA SER A 73 -11.60 -4.22 9.56
C SER A 73 -11.57 -5.51 8.73
N CYS A 74 -11.58 -5.38 7.41
CA CYS A 74 -11.46 -6.53 6.51
C CYS A 74 -10.06 -7.18 6.66
N GLY A 75 -10.00 -8.49 6.94
CA GLY A 75 -8.74 -9.18 7.28
C GLY A 75 -7.64 -9.18 6.20
N PHE A 76 -7.96 -8.83 4.96
CA PHE A 76 -7.01 -8.72 3.86
C PHE A 76 -6.61 -7.28 3.52
N CYS A 77 -7.33 -6.28 4.04
CA CYS A 77 -7.22 -4.91 3.57
C CYS A 77 -6.05 -4.19 4.26
N GLY A 78 -5.17 -3.56 3.46
CA GLY A 78 -4.03 -2.79 3.97
C GLY A 78 -4.37 -1.37 4.43
N VAL A 79 -5.60 -0.90 4.25
CA VAL A 79 -6.02 0.45 4.64
C VAL A 79 -6.10 0.56 6.16
N LYS A 80 -5.63 1.68 6.72
CA LYS A 80 -5.66 1.95 8.16
C LYS A 80 -7.10 1.85 8.70
N THR A 81 -7.32 0.98 9.67
CA THR A 81 -8.59 0.92 10.41
C THR A 81 -8.58 1.96 11.53
N GLY A 82 -9.69 2.67 11.72
CA GLY A 82 -9.83 3.61 12.83
C GLY A 82 -11.05 4.50 12.74
N LYS A 83 -11.15 5.46 13.66
CA LYS A 83 -12.12 6.55 13.61
C LYS A 83 -11.53 7.70 12.78
N PRO A 84 -12.19 8.14 11.69
CA PRO A 84 -11.79 9.34 10.96
C PRO A 84 -11.80 10.58 11.87
N LEU A 85 -10.92 11.55 11.56
CA LEU A 85 -10.85 12.84 12.25
C LEU A 85 -12.01 13.76 11.88
#